data_AF-A0A3M9ZFK3-F1
#
_entry.id   AF-A0A3M9ZFK3-F1
#
_cell.length_a   1.000
_cell.length_b   1.000
_cell.length_c   1.000
_cell.angle_alpha   90.00
_cell.angle_beta   90.00
_cell.angle_gamma   90.00
#
_symmetry.space_group_name_H-M   'P 1'
#
loop_
_entity.id
_entity.type
_entity.pdbx_description
1 polymer ?
#
loop_
_entity_poly.entity_id
_entity_poly.type
_entity_poly.pdbx_seq_one_letter_code
_entity_poly.pdbx_strand_id
1 'polypeptide(L)'
;MLDAYERRVADAEAMVRARAAARGGLPASPPRGAEARAQALGKEAMQTRGGLRRLIGAIMPHGRAYLPYHLYTCGLGVIEFKDACQRFGLEHLVFDVTIREVLAELDARRARGAPPTARELPLMVGEDDRAYADAMLDVYGRRAAEAEARAALEVAPAAA
;
A
#
# COMPACT_ATOMS: atom_id res chain seq x y z
N MET A 1 -26.70 2.09 -5.89
CA MET A 1 -25.73 3.14 -6.28
C MET A 1 -24.43 2.71 -5.65
N LEU A 2 -23.50 2.14 -6.43
CA LEU A 2 -22.23 1.64 -5.88
C LEU A 2 -21.51 2.81 -5.17
N ASP A 3 -20.96 2.58 -3.98
CA ASP A 3 -20.10 3.56 -3.32
C ASP A 3 -18.91 3.88 -4.26
N ALA A 4 -18.37 5.10 -4.22
CA ALA A 4 -17.17 5.46 -4.97
C ALA A 4 -16.02 4.48 -4.73
N TYR A 5 -16.02 3.82 -3.56
CA TYR A 5 -15.13 2.71 -3.22
C TYR A 5 -15.39 1.45 -4.06
N GLU A 6 -16.63 0.99 -4.15
CA GLU A 6 -17.00 -0.21 -4.92
C GLU A 6 -16.77 -0.03 -6.41
N ARG A 7 -16.95 1.19 -6.93
CA ARG A 7 -16.59 1.53 -8.32
C ARG A 7 -15.08 1.39 -8.56
N ARG A 8 -14.24 1.92 -7.67
CA ARG A 8 -12.78 1.84 -7.80
C ARG A 8 -12.24 0.42 -7.69
N VAL A 9 -12.84 -0.42 -6.83
CA VAL A 9 -12.51 -1.85 -6.74
C VAL A 9 -12.89 -2.56 -8.03
N ALA A 10 -14.11 -2.33 -8.54
CA ALA A 10 -14.56 -2.92 -9.80
C ALA A 10 -13.68 -2.47 -10.99
N ASP A 11 -13.27 -1.20 -11.03
CA ASP A 11 -12.38 -0.65 -12.06
C ASP A 11 -10.98 -1.24 -11.97
N ALA A 12 -10.42 -1.40 -10.76
CA ALA A 12 -9.12 -2.03 -10.56
C ALA A 12 -9.13 -3.51 -10.97
N GLU A 13 -10.17 -4.26 -10.58
CA GLU A 13 -10.35 -5.65 -11.00
C GLU A 13 -10.60 -5.78 -12.51
N ALA A 14 -11.35 -4.86 -13.11
CA ALA A 14 -11.57 -4.80 -14.55
C ALA A 14 -10.27 -4.50 -15.28
N MET A 15 -9.44 -3.60 -14.75
CA MET A 15 -8.13 -3.26 -15.32
C MET A 15 -7.14 -4.43 -15.22
N VAL A 16 -7.13 -5.17 -14.11
CA VAL A 16 -6.33 -6.40 -13.94
C VAL A 16 -6.82 -7.48 -14.89
N ARG A 17 -8.14 -7.70 -15.02
CA ARG A 17 -8.72 -8.66 -15.98
C ARG A 17 -8.44 -8.27 -17.43
N ALA A 18 -8.60 -6.99 -17.76
CA ALA A 18 -8.30 -6.46 -19.10
C ALA A 18 -6.81 -6.60 -19.43
N ARG A 19 -5.90 -6.38 -18.48
CA ARG A 19 -4.45 -6.63 -18.67
C ARG A 19 -4.11 -8.11 -18.79
N ALA A 20 -4.76 -8.97 -18.02
CA ALA A 20 -4.62 -10.42 -18.14
C ALA A 20 -5.09 -10.92 -19.52
N ALA A 21 -6.18 -10.35 -20.04
CA ALA A 21 -6.72 -10.61 -21.38
C ALA A 21 -5.87 -9.96 -22.50
N ALA A 22 -5.27 -8.79 -22.26
CA ALA A 22 -4.41 -8.05 -23.19
C ALA A 22 -2.96 -8.59 -23.28
N ARG A 23 -2.69 -9.80 -22.77
CA ARG A 23 -1.44 -10.55 -23.07
C ARG A 23 -1.17 -10.78 -24.57
N GLY A 24 -2.04 -10.30 -25.47
CA GLY A 24 -1.84 -10.21 -26.92
C GLY A 24 -1.54 -8.81 -27.49
N GLY A 25 -1.47 -7.73 -26.70
CA GLY A 25 -1.15 -6.40 -27.24
C GLY A 25 -1.02 -5.32 -26.15
N LEU A 26 0.18 -4.77 -25.97
CA LEU A 26 0.52 -3.82 -24.91
C LEU A 26 0.90 -2.43 -25.47
N PRO A 27 0.57 -1.32 -24.76
CA PRO A 27 1.36 -0.08 -24.86
C PRO A 27 2.80 -0.35 -24.38
N ALA A 28 3.77 0.44 -24.88
CA ALA A 28 5.21 0.19 -24.74
C ALA A 28 5.60 -0.39 -23.36
N SER A 29 6.08 -1.64 -23.35
CA SER A 29 6.62 -2.25 -22.14
C SER A 29 7.65 -1.34 -21.50
N PRO A 30 7.69 -1.21 -20.16
CA PRO A 30 8.88 -0.68 -19.50
C PRO A 30 10.10 -1.47 -20.00
N PRO A 31 11.29 -0.85 -20.09
CA PRO A 31 12.48 -1.55 -20.59
C PRO A 31 12.61 -2.88 -19.83
N ARG A 32 12.82 -4.00 -20.54
CA ARG A 32 12.74 -5.38 -20.01
C ARG A 32 13.53 -5.62 -18.71
N GLY A 33 14.50 -4.77 -18.37
CA GLY A 33 15.24 -4.80 -17.11
C GLY A 33 14.57 -4.13 -15.90
N ALA A 34 13.73 -3.10 -16.08
CA ALA A 34 13.07 -2.40 -14.98
C ALA A 34 11.98 -3.26 -14.32
N GLU A 35 11.21 -3.98 -15.14
CA GLU A 35 10.16 -4.89 -14.67
C GLU A 35 10.76 -6.12 -13.96
N ALA A 36 11.81 -6.72 -14.54
CA ALA A 36 12.54 -7.82 -13.91
C ALA A 36 13.18 -7.40 -12.57
N ARG A 37 13.71 -6.17 -12.49
CA ARG A 37 14.28 -5.62 -11.25
C ARG A 37 13.20 -5.37 -10.19
N ALA A 38 12.05 -4.81 -10.56
CA ALA A 38 10.93 -4.62 -9.65
C ALA A 38 10.41 -5.96 -9.10
N GLN A 39 10.38 -7.00 -9.94
CA GLN A 39 10.01 -8.35 -9.53
C GLN A 39 11.02 -8.97 -8.57
N ALA A 40 12.31 -8.86 -8.86
CA ALA A 40 13.38 -9.35 -7.97
C ALA A 40 13.30 -8.67 -6.59
N LEU A 41 13.20 -7.34 -6.56
CA LEU A 41 13.08 -6.57 -5.32
C LEU A 41 11.81 -6.90 -4.53
N GLY A 42 10.67 -7.10 -5.23
CA GLY A 42 9.42 -7.53 -4.60
C GLY A 42 9.55 -8.89 -3.92
N LYS A 43 10.17 -9.85 -4.61
CA LYS A 43 10.39 -11.20 -4.07
C LYS A 43 11.36 -11.19 -2.89
N GLU A 44 12.47 -10.46 -2.99
CA GLU A 44 13.42 -10.25 -1.89
C GLU A 44 12.75 -9.61 -0.67
N ALA A 45 11.89 -8.61 -0.89
CA ALA A 45 11.16 -7.96 0.19
C ALA A 45 10.31 -8.95 0.99
N MET A 46 9.63 -9.91 0.33
CA MET A 46 8.83 -10.93 1.03
C MET A 46 9.64 -11.97 1.80
N GLN A 47 10.97 -12.02 1.65
CA GLN A 47 11.82 -13.01 2.35
C GLN A 47 12.23 -12.57 3.75
N THR A 48 12.09 -11.30 4.10
CA THR A 48 12.47 -10.78 5.42
C THR A 48 11.35 -9.97 6.04
N ARG A 49 11.23 -9.99 7.38
CA ARG A 49 10.26 -9.15 8.10
C ARG A 49 10.43 -7.67 7.75
N GLY A 50 11.67 -7.17 7.72
CA GLY A 50 11.97 -5.77 7.41
C GLY A 50 11.66 -5.40 5.96
N GLY A 51 11.95 -6.30 5.01
CA GLY A 51 11.57 -6.11 3.61
C GLY A 51 10.06 -6.06 3.43
N LEU A 52 9.34 -7.01 4.04
CA LEU A 52 7.88 -7.08 3.93
C LEU A 52 7.23 -5.86 4.60
N ARG A 53 7.74 -5.41 5.74
CA ARG A 53 7.28 -4.18 6.40
C ARG A 53 7.42 -2.94 5.51
N ARG A 54 8.52 -2.81 4.78
CA ARG A 54 8.73 -1.73 3.80
C ARG A 54 7.77 -1.84 2.63
N LEU A 55 7.57 -3.05 2.11
CA LEU A 55 6.62 -3.31 1.02
C LEU A 55 5.19 -2.94 1.43
N ILE A 56 4.74 -3.38 2.61
CA ILE A 56 3.42 -3.01 3.16
C ILE A 56 3.31 -1.48 3.29
N GLY A 57 4.34 -0.81 3.81
CA GLY A 57 4.34 0.65 3.95
C GLY A 57 4.30 1.42 2.63
N ALA A 58 4.76 0.82 1.53
CA ALA A 58 4.65 1.39 0.20
C ALA A 58 3.26 1.18 -0.41
N ILE A 59 2.64 0.03 -0.18
CA ILE A 59 1.38 -0.35 -0.83
C ILE A 59 0.15 0.14 -0.05
N MET A 60 0.15 -0.06 1.27
CA MET A 60 -1.04 0.14 2.09
C MET A 60 -1.58 1.58 2.18
N PRO A 61 -0.77 2.65 2.02
CA PRO A 61 -1.32 4.00 1.91
C PRO A 61 -2.38 4.13 0.82
N HIS A 62 -2.25 3.41 -0.31
CA HIS A 62 -3.24 3.40 -1.40
C HIS A 62 -4.55 2.66 -1.07
N GLY A 63 -4.58 1.95 0.06
CA GLY A 63 -5.67 1.06 0.46
C GLY A 63 -5.54 -0.35 -0.11
N ARG A 64 -6.27 -1.28 0.51
CA ARG A 64 -6.31 -2.71 0.19
C ARG A 64 -6.79 -2.98 -1.23
N ALA A 65 -7.64 -2.10 -1.79
CA ALA A 65 -8.10 -2.19 -3.18
C ALA A 65 -6.94 -2.12 -4.19
N TYR A 66 -5.84 -1.45 -3.84
CA TYR A 66 -4.67 -1.30 -4.71
C TYR A 66 -3.66 -2.44 -4.57
N LEU A 67 -3.80 -3.26 -3.52
CA LEU A 67 -2.90 -4.38 -3.24
C LEU A 67 -2.76 -5.35 -4.43
N PRO A 68 -3.83 -5.81 -5.11
CA PRO A 68 -3.68 -6.73 -6.23
C PRO A 68 -2.88 -6.14 -7.39
N TYR A 69 -3.08 -4.85 -7.68
CA TYR A 69 -2.36 -4.16 -8.74
C TYR A 69 -0.88 -4.05 -8.43
N HIS A 70 -0.53 -3.64 -7.21
CA HIS A 70 0.86 -3.42 -6.83
C HIS A 70 1.64 -4.74 -6.65
N LEU A 71 0.97 -5.80 -6.18
CA LEU A 71 1.57 -7.14 -6.16
C LEU A 71 1.80 -7.67 -7.58
N TYR A 72 0.85 -7.44 -8.50
CA TYR A 72 1.00 -7.83 -9.90
C TYR A 72 2.21 -7.14 -10.57
N THR A 73 2.40 -5.83 -10.38
CA THR A 73 3.56 -5.12 -10.96
C THR A 73 4.89 -5.60 -10.38
N CYS A 74 4.89 -6.12 -9.15
CA CYS A 74 6.03 -6.77 -8.53
C CYS A 74 6.12 -8.29 -8.83
N GLY A 75 5.24 -8.85 -9.66
CA GLY A 75 5.21 -10.28 -9.96
C GLY A 75 4.98 -11.18 -8.75
N LEU A 76 4.19 -10.69 -7.78
CA LEU A 76 3.87 -11.35 -6.52
C LEU A 76 2.41 -11.82 -6.48
N GLY A 77 2.16 -12.95 -5.84
CA GLY A 77 0.80 -13.43 -5.58
C GLY A 77 0.18 -12.81 -4.32
N VAL A 78 -1.14 -12.57 -4.35
CA VAL A 78 -1.90 -12.13 -3.15
C VAL A 78 -1.84 -13.17 -2.04
N ILE A 79 -1.87 -14.47 -2.39
CA ILE A 79 -1.77 -15.57 -1.42
C ILE A 79 -0.38 -15.58 -0.78
N GLU A 80 0.69 -15.56 -1.59
CA GLU A 80 2.07 -15.51 -1.11
C GLU A 80 2.34 -14.32 -0.19
N PHE A 81 1.77 -13.15 -0.52
CA PHE A 81 1.86 -11.97 0.31
C PHE A 81 1.17 -12.16 1.67
N LYS A 82 -0.05 -12.74 1.69
CA LYS A 82 -0.77 -13.03 2.94
C LYS A 82 -0.01 -14.03 3.79
N ASP A 83 0.49 -15.11 3.19
CA ASP A 83 1.29 -16.13 3.87
C ASP A 83 2.57 -15.52 4.46
N ALA A 84 3.23 -14.63 3.71
CA ALA A 84 4.40 -13.90 4.20
C ALA A 84 4.04 -12.96 5.36
N CYS A 85 2.89 -12.27 5.30
CA CYS A 85 2.40 -11.41 6.38
C CYS A 85 2.16 -12.23 7.66
N GLN A 86 1.49 -13.38 7.54
CA GLN A 86 1.24 -14.28 8.67
C GLN A 86 2.55 -14.81 9.24
N ARG A 87 3.45 -15.33 8.38
CA ARG A 87 4.77 -15.85 8.77
C ARG A 87 5.60 -14.85 9.57
N PHE A 88 5.51 -13.56 9.24
CA PHE A 88 6.26 -12.50 9.92
C PHE A 88 5.45 -11.71 10.97
N GLY A 89 4.19 -12.09 11.21
CA GLY A 89 3.30 -11.42 12.17
C GLY A 89 2.98 -9.97 11.80
N LEU A 90 2.84 -9.65 10.51
CA LEU A 90 2.61 -8.29 10.00
C LEU A 90 1.17 -8.05 9.50
N GLU A 91 0.26 -8.99 9.76
CA GLU A 91 -1.15 -8.90 9.33
C GLU A 91 -1.86 -7.65 9.88
N HIS A 92 -1.48 -7.23 11.10
CA HIS A 92 -2.01 -6.04 11.77
C HIS A 92 -1.69 -4.73 11.02
N LEU A 93 -0.79 -4.73 10.03
CA LEU A 93 -0.44 -3.57 9.21
C LEU A 93 -1.20 -3.50 7.88
N VAL A 94 -2.01 -4.51 7.58
CA VAL A 94 -2.80 -4.61 6.34
C VAL A 94 -4.22 -4.10 6.58
N PHE A 95 -4.34 -2.79 6.74
CA PHE A 95 -5.62 -2.09 6.95
C PHE A 95 -5.82 -0.95 5.95
N ASP A 96 -7.07 -0.53 5.78
CA ASP A 96 -7.42 0.63 4.94
C ASP A 96 -7.28 1.95 5.71
N VAL A 97 -6.72 2.94 5.01
CA VAL A 97 -6.82 4.36 5.37
C VAL A 97 -8.02 4.93 4.62
N THR A 98 -8.99 5.45 5.35
CA THR A 98 -10.23 5.97 4.74
C THR A 98 -10.01 7.37 4.18
N ILE A 99 -10.70 7.70 3.09
CA ILE A 99 -10.69 9.06 2.51
C ILE A 99 -11.06 10.11 3.56
N ARG A 100 -11.97 9.79 4.48
CA ARG A 100 -12.38 10.70 5.55
C ARG A 100 -11.22 11.06 6.48
N GLU A 101 -10.41 10.07 6.88
CA GLU A 101 -9.22 10.32 7.71
C GLU A 101 -8.19 11.17 6.95
N VAL A 102 -7.99 10.91 5.65
CA VAL A 102 -7.07 11.69 4.81
C VAL A 102 -7.52 13.15 4.69
N LEU A 103 -8.80 13.39 4.43
CA LEU A 103 -9.35 14.76 4.35
C LEU A 103 -9.25 15.50 5.68
N ALA A 104 -9.54 14.81 6.79
CA ALA A 104 -9.40 15.39 8.13
C ALA A 104 -7.93 15.76 8.44
N GLU A 105 -6.97 14.91 8.07
CA GLU A 105 -5.56 15.22 8.23
C GLU A 105 -5.12 16.35 7.30
N LEU A 106 -5.64 16.41 6.07
CA LEU A 106 -5.34 17.50 5.13
C LEU A 106 -5.78 18.86 5.71
N ASP A 107 -6.98 18.94 6.27
CA ASP A 107 -7.46 20.16 6.93
C ASP A 107 -6.67 20.49 8.20
N ALA A 108 -6.29 19.47 8.98
CA ALA A 108 -5.45 19.66 10.16
C ALA A 108 -4.04 20.16 9.78
N ARG A 109 -3.45 19.66 8.68
CA ARG A 109 -2.18 20.15 8.12
C ARG A 109 -2.28 21.60 7.68
N ARG A 110 -3.37 21.96 6.98
CA ARG A 110 -3.64 23.36 6.57
C ARG A 110 -3.76 24.29 7.77
N ALA A 111 -4.51 23.89 8.79
CA ALA A 111 -4.69 24.66 10.02
C ALA A 111 -3.37 24.92 10.76
N ARG A 112 -2.43 23.96 10.69
CA ARG A 112 -1.08 24.10 11.26
C ARG A 112 -0.09 24.84 10.35
N GLY A 113 -0.49 25.22 9.13
CA GLY A 113 0.42 25.80 8.14
C GLY A 113 1.52 24.83 7.70
N ALA A 114 1.27 23.52 7.76
CA ALA A 114 2.28 22.51 7.43
C ALA A 114 2.59 22.52 5.92
N PRO A 115 3.85 22.77 5.51
CA PRO A 115 4.21 22.78 4.10
C PRO A 115 4.13 21.36 3.50
N PRO A 116 3.96 21.25 2.17
CA PRO A 116 4.19 20.00 1.45
C PRO A 116 5.61 19.49 1.75
N THR A 117 5.75 18.19 1.99
CA THR A 117 7.06 17.59 2.28
C THR A 117 7.83 17.31 0.98
N ALA A 118 9.10 16.93 1.12
CA ALA A 118 9.93 16.41 0.01
C ALA A 118 10.23 14.91 0.15
N ARG A 119 9.54 14.18 1.05
CA ARG A 119 9.70 12.73 1.21
C ARG A 119 9.45 11.98 -0.10
N GLU A 120 10.12 10.85 -0.26
CA GLU A 120 9.84 9.93 -1.35
C GLU A 120 8.40 9.43 -1.22
N LEU A 121 7.66 9.48 -2.33
CA LEU A 121 6.29 8.99 -2.40
C LEU A 121 6.33 7.56 -2.94
N PRO A 122 5.55 6.63 -2.37
CA PRO A 122 5.31 5.37 -3.05
C PRO A 122 4.68 5.63 -4.43
N LEU A 123 5.02 4.78 -5.39
CA LEU A 123 4.61 4.93 -6.80
C LEU A 123 3.11 5.17 -6.90
N MET A 124 2.67 6.22 -7.59
CA MET A 124 1.27 6.61 -7.78
C MET A 124 0.54 7.17 -6.54
N VAL A 125 1.21 7.44 -5.40
CA VAL A 125 0.57 8.10 -4.25
C VAL A 125 0.43 9.59 -4.54
N GLY A 126 -0.76 10.02 -4.94
CA GLY A 126 -1.12 11.43 -5.04
C GLY A 126 -0.09 12.27 -5.80
N GLU A 127 0.48 11.71 -6.88
CA GLU A 127 1.52 12.39 -7.68
C GLU A 127 1.02 13.75 -8.22
N ASP A 128 -0.29 13.87 -8.41
CA ASP A 128 -0.97 15.10 -8.82
C ASP A 128 -1.31 16.04 -7.63
N ASP A 129 -1.31 15.56 -6.39
CA ASP A 129 -1.59 16.36 -5.17
C ASP A 129 -0.71 15.92 -4.00
N ARG A 130 0.40 16.65 -3.84
CA ARG A 130 1.39 16.39 -2.80
C ARG A 130 0.82 16.49 -1.38
N ALA A 131 -0.08 17.42 -1.13
CA ALA A 131 -0.62 17.62 0.21
C ALA A 131 -1.53 16.44 0.60
N TYR A 132 -2.29 15.92 -0.36
CA TYR A 132 -3.10 14.72 -0.18
C TYR A 132 -2.24 13.46 0.02
N ALA A 133 -1.19 13.28 -0.79
CA ALA A 133 -0.21 12.22 -0.62
C ALA A 133 0.41 12.27 0.79
N ASP A 134 0.71 13.47 1.26
CA ASP A 134 1.29 13.64 2.58
C ASP A 134 0.32 13.31 3.72
N ALA A 135 -0.93 13.76 3.62
CA ALA A 135 -1.95 13.43 4.59
C ALA A 135 -2.18 11.90 4.68
N MET A 136 -2.22 11.22 3.53
CA MET A 136 -2.37 9.77 3.45
C MET A 136 -1.24 9.01 4.16
N LEU A 137 0.01 9.39 3.90
CA LEU A 137 1.18 8.76 4.50
C LEU A 137 1.27 9.04 6.01
N ASP A 138 0.86 10.22 6.47
CA ASP A 138 0.86 10.56 7.90
C ASP A 138 -0.21 9.76 8.66
N VAL A 139 -1.42 9.65 8.09
CA VAL A 139 -2.49 8.82 8.66
C VAL A 139 -2.05 7.36 8.72
N TYR A 140 -1.50 6.82 7.62
CA TYR A 140 -1.00 5.45 7.60
C TYR A 140 0.09 5.23 8.65
N GLY A 141 1.08 6.13 8.72
CA GLY A 141 2.19 6.05 9.67
C GLY A 141 1.72 6.02 11.13
N ARG A 142 0.79 6.91 11.51
CA ARG A 142 0.19 6.94 12.84
C ARG A 142 -0.55 5.63 13.16
N ARG A 143 -1.41 5.17 12.25
CA ARG A 143 -2.18 3.93 12.47
C ARG A 143 -1.31 2.69 12.49
N ALA A 144 -0.24 2.66 11.70
CA ALA A 144 0.72 1.56 11.70
C ALA A 144 1.47 1.50 13.03
N ALA A 145 1.88 2.65 13.59
CA ALA A 145 2.49 2.70 14.91
C ALA A 145 1.54 2.24 16.03
N GLU A 146 0.26 2.64 15.98
CA GLU A 146 -0.76 2.16 16.92
C GLU A 146 -0.99 0.65 16.81
N ALA A 147 -1.05 0.12 15.58
CA ALA A 147 -1.22 -1.30 15.34
C ALA A 147 -0.02 -2.11 15.83
N GLU A 148 1.21 -1.62 15.61
CA GLU A 148 2.43 -2.25 16.14
C GLU A 148 2.46 -2.24 17.67
N ALA A 149 2.08 -1.13 18.30
CA ALA A 149 2.01 -1.04 19.76
C ALA A 149 0.99 -2.05 20.34
N ARG A 150 -0.18 -2.19 19.72
CA ARG A 150 -1.19 -3.19 20.13
C ARG A 150 -0.69 -4.62 19.94
N ALA A 151 -0.10 -4.92 18.78
CA ALA A 151 0.45 -6.25 18.52
C ALA A 151 1.57 -6.62 19.51
N ALA A 152 2.40 -5.66 19.92
CA ALA A 152 3.42 -5.89 20.94
C ALA A 152 2.83 -6.24 22.33
N LEU A 153 1.70 -5.63 22.68
CA LEU A 153 0.98 -5.92 23.93
C LEU A 153 0.29 -7.28 23.91
N GLU A 154 -0.15 -7.76 22.75
CA GLU A 154 -0.77 -9.09 22.60
C GLU A 154 0.26 -10.23 22.68
N VAL A 155 1.51 -9.98 22.30
CA VAL A 155 2.61 -10.97 22.36
C VAL A 155 3.27 -11.02 23.74
N ALA A 156 3.27 -9.93 24.50
CA ALA A 156 3.70 -9.96 25.89
C ALA A 156 2.60 -10.66 26.72
N PRO A 157 2.84 -11.85 27.30
CA PRO A 157 1.88 -12.39 28.26
C PRO A 157 1.72 -11.38 29.40
N ALA A 158 0.50 -11.24 29.92
CA ALA A 158 0.22 -10.51 31.13
C ALA A 158 1.16 -11.02 32.23
N ALA A 159 2.29 -10.33 32.43
CA ALA A 159 3.18 -10.55 33.54
C ALA A 159 2.50 -9.94 34.77
N ALA A 160 1.62 -10.74 35.37
CA ALA A 160 1.04 -10.53 36.69
C ALA A 160 1.58 -11.61 37.63
#